data_AF-A0A2Y9C6V3-F1
#
_entry.id   AF-A0A2Y9C6V3-F1
#
_cell.length_a   1.000
_cell.length_b   1.000
_cell.length_c   1.000
_cell.angle_alpha   90.00
_cell.angle_beta   90.00
_cell.angle_gamma   90.00
#
_symmetry.space_group_name_H-M   'P 1'
#
loop_
_entity.id
_entity.type
_entity.pdbx_description
1 polymer ?
#
loop_
_entity_poly.entity_id
_entity_poly.type
_entity_poly.pdbx_seq_one_letter_code
_entity_poly.pdbx_strand_id
1 'polypeptide(L)'
;MTKKERVMAAIRHQEPDRVPKGEVYIQPKVANALLGKEYPLDHQHFERDVEVRRLLNMDVVNVGDWPEWEIGESPDGKKIVQSVYGQTFLAGAESKHILEPPVDIEDAGAYVEPDISRVKGTLIERYAKETDFFIFAQIGGPISMLNEMFPMEDYMVYCLMNTEEMYQISEKVISYEIKKAKLFINKGADAILIADDMAFNTGVFLPPYIMEENVYPFYKKMIQEIKAYKDVPVFLHSDGNLNSVMDEIVNCGFDGIQSLQPSAGMDIQEIKEKYGDRLCLWGNIDLDYIMCFGSREEVKADVRRTIDIAGPGGGFILSTCNTMVDIIPPENIFAMMEEAEK
;
A
#
# COMPACT_ATOMS: atom_id res chain seq x y z
N MET A 1 -5.30 17.41 -18.99
CA MET A 1 -4.00 16.91 -18.48
C MET A 1 -3.88 15.43 -18.81
N THR A 2 -2.67 14.93 -19.04
CA THR A 2 -2.42 13.47 -19.04
C THR A 2 -2.68 12.88 -17.65
N LYS A 3 -2.84 11.55 -17.53
CA LYS A 3 -3.03 10.89 -16.22
C LYS A 3 -1.87 11.22 -15.26
N LYS A 4 -0.63 11.16 -15.75
CA LYS A 4 0.56 11.48 -14.96
C LYS A 4 0.62 12.96 -14.53
N GLU A 5 0.30 13.89 -15.43
CA GLU A 5 0.24 15.31 -15.08
C GLU A 5 -0.83 15.60 -14.02
N ARG A 6 -2.00 14.96 -14.13
CA ARG A 6 -3.11 15.10 -13.17
C ARG A 6 -2.73 14.62 -11.78
N VAL A 7 -2.13 13.43 -11.69
CA VAL A 7 -1.70 12.86 -10.40
C VAL A 7 -0.58 13.70 -9.79
N MET A 8 0.41 14.13 -10.59
CA MET A 8 1.48 15.00 -10.09
C MET A 8 0.98 16.38 -9.67
N ALA A 9 -0.03 16.94 -10.33
CA ALA A 9 -0.66 18.19 -9.90
C ALA A 9 -1.29 18.03 -8.51
N ALA A 10 -2.07 16.95 -8.30
CA ALA A 10 -2.62 16.65 -6.99
C ALA A 10 -1.53 16.47 -5.93
N ILE A 11 -0.49 15.66 -6.18
CA ILE A 11 0.63 15.47 -5.25
C ILE A 11 1.33 16.79 -4.88
N ARG A 12 1.39 17.75 -5.82
CA ARG A 12 2.01 19.06 -5.61
C ARG A 12 1.07 20.12 -5.06
N HIS A 13 -0.12 19.74 -4.59
CA HIS A 13 -1.15 20.67 -4.09
C HIS A 13 -1.49 21.76 -5.12
N GLN A 14 -1.62 21.33 -6.38
CA GLN A 14 -2.10 22.14 -7.50
C GLN A 14 -3.44 21.58 -7.96
N GLU A 15 -4.33 22.45 -8.39
CA GLU A 15 -5.66 22.06 -8.84
C GLU A 15 -5.57 21.33 -10.19
N PRO A 16 -5.94 20.02 -10.23
CA PRO A 16 -5.94 19.26 -11.47
C PRO A 16 -7.17 19.57 -12.34
N ASP A 17 -7.20 19.06 -13.57
CA ASP A 17 -8.38 19.19 -14.45
C ASP A 17 -9.61 18.40 -13.97
N ARG A 18 -9.37 17.33 -13.19
CA ARG A 18 -10.35 16.67 -12.30
C ARG A 18 -9.59 15.94 -11.19
N VAL A 19 -10.27 15.57 -10.11
CA VAL A 19 -9.67 14.73 -9.06
C VAL A 19 -9.12 13.44 -9.70
N PRO A 20 -7.82 13.12 -9.55
CA PRO A 20 -7.29 11.84 -9.98
C PRO A 20 -7.89 10.70 -9.15
N LYS A 21 -8.05 9.53 -9.76
CA LYS A 21 -8.67 8.38 -9.08
C LYS A 21 -8.01 7.05 -9.40
N GLY A 22 -8.09 6.11 -8.48
CA GLY A 22 -7.77 4.72 -8.71
C GLY A 22 -7.36 3.98 -7.45
N GLU A 23 -7.36 2.65 -7.54
CA GLU A 23 -7.20 1.76 -6.38
C GLU A 23 -5.78 1.22 -6.25
N VAL A 24 -5.38 0.96 -5.00
CA VAL A 24 -4.13 0.22 -4.68
C VAL A 24 -4.20 -1.23 -5.15
N TYR A 25 -5.39 -1.84 -5.16
CA TYR A 25 -5.59 -3.18 -5.70
C TYR A 25 -7.06 -3.44 -6.04
N ILE A 26 -7.29 -4.24 -7.08
CA ILE A 26 -8.61 -4.72 -7.49
C ILE A 26 -8.56 -6.24 -7.49
N GLN A 27 -9.41 -6.89 -6.69
CA GLN A 27 -9.42 -8.34 -6.65
C GLN A 27 -9.78 -8.95 -8.02
N PRO A 28 -9.17 -10.09 -8.39
CA PRO A 28 -9.37 -10.72 -9.70
C PRO A 28 -10.84 -10.96 -10.06
N LYS A 29 -11.64 -11.44 -9.10
CA LYS A 29 -13.06 -11.74 -9.31
C LYS A 29 -13.87 -10.46 -9.59
N VAL A 30 -13.57 -9.37 -8.87
CA VAL A 30 -14.20 -8.06 -9.09
C VAL A 30 -13.88 -7.57 -10.50
N ALA A 31 -12.60 -7.61 -10.90
CA ALA A 31 -12.19 -7.17 -12.22
C ALA A 31 -12.88 -7.99 -13.34
N ASN A 32 -12.93 -9.31 -13.21
CA ASN A 32 -13.61 -10.18 -14.17
C ASN A 32 -15.12 -9.88 -14.23
N ALA A 33 -15.77 -9.65 -13.09
CA ALA A 33 -17.19 -9.32 -13.02
C ALA A 33 -17.50 -7.98 -13.71
N LEU A 34 -16.68 -6.95 -13.49
CA LEU A 34 -16.83 -5.64 -14.14
C LEU A 34 -16.61 -5.71 -15.65
N LEU A 35 -15.64 -6.52 -16.09
CA LEU A 35 -15.31 -6.68 -17.51
C LEU A 35 -16.29 -7.61 -18.25
N GLY A 36 -17.06 -8.43 -17.53
CA GLY A 36 -17.85 -9.51 -18.13
C GLY A 36 -16.98 -10.53 -18.88
N LYS A 37 -15.72 -10.70 -18.45
CA LYS A 37 -14.70 -11.52 -19.12
C LYS A 37 -13.88 -12.29 -18.09
N GLU A 38 -13.57 -13.54 -18.38
CA GLU A 38 -12.71 -14.36 -17.54
C GLU A 38 -11.23 -14.17 -17.89
N TYR A 39 -10.48 -13.67 -16.92
CA TYR A 39 -9.02 -13.75 -16.86
C TYR A 39 -8.58 -14.70 -15.74
N PRO A 40 -7.33 -15.21 -15.78
CA PRO A 40 -6.75 -15.94 -14.67
C PRO A 40 -6.83 -15.13 -13.35
N LEU A 41 -6.89 -15.83 -12.21
CA LEU A 41 -7.07 -15.23 -10.88
C LEU A 41 -5.74 -14.94 -10.16
N ASP A 42 -4.62 -14.98 -10.88
CA ASP A 42 -3.31 -14.61 -10.37
C ASP A 42 -3.28 -13.14 -9.92
N HIS A 43 -2.44 -12.89 -8.92
CA HIS A 43 -2.19 -11.58 -8.38
C HIS A 43 -1.50 -10.70 -9.44
N GLN A 44 -1.95 -9.44 -9.58
CA GLN A 44 -1.43 -8.46 -10.55
C GLN A 44 -1.32 -8.96 -12.01
N HIS A 45 -2.35 -9.66 -12.50
CA HIS A 45 -2.47 -10.03 -13.91
C HIS A 45 -2.58 -8.79 -14.82
N PHE A 46 -1.55 -8.54 -15.64
CA PHE A 46 -1.38 -7.30 -16.39
C PHE A 46 -2.58 -6.97 -17.29
N GLU A 47 -3.00 -7.89 -18.15
CA GLU A 47 -4.05 -7.64 -19.15
C GLU A 47 -5.40 -7.32 -18.48
N ARG A 48 -5.74 -8.06 -17.42
CA ARG A 48 -6.95 -7.88 -16.63
C ARG A 48 -6.96 -6.53 -15.93
N ASP A 49 -5.87 -6.21 -15.24
CA ASP A 49 -5.73 -4.98 -14.46
C ASP A 49 -5.73 -3.74 -15.36
N VAL A 50 -5.02 -3.78 -16.49
CA VAL A 50 -5.05 -2.69 -17.49
C VAL A 50 -6.45 -2.49 -18.07
N GLU A 51 -7.15 -3.56 -18.43
CA GLU A 51 -8.49 -3.46 -19.04
C GLU A 51 -9.51 -2.90 -18.05
N VAL A 52 -9.55 -3.39 -16.81
CA VAL A 52 -10.49 -2.88 -15.80
C VAL A 52 -10.19 -1.44 -15.40
N ARG A 53 -8.91 -1.05 -15.26
CA ARG A 53 -8.53 0.33 -14.95
C ARG A 53 -8.89 1.30 -16.06
N ARG A 54 -8.81 0.86 -17.33
CA ARG A 54 -9.29 1.64 -18.49
C ARG A 54 -10.81 1.75 -18.50
N LEU A 55 -11.53 0.67 -18.21
CA LEU A 55 -13.00 0.68 -18.08
C LEU A 55 -13.46 1.72 -17.03
N LEU A 56 -12.78 1.77 -15.89
CA LEU A 56 -13.10 2.66 -14.78
C LEU A 56 -12.44 4.06 -14.89
N ASN A 57 -11.73 4.33 -16.00
CA ASN A 57 -10.97 5.56 -16.23
C ASN A 57 -10.03 5.97 -15.08
N MET A 58 -9.36 5.01 -14.46
CA MET A 58 -8.40 5.25 -13.38
C MET A 58 -7.12 5.90 -13.89
N ASP A 59 -6.50 6.75 -13.08
CA ASP A 59 -5.28 7.48 -13.38
C ASP A 59 -4.02 6.78 -12.86
N VAL A 60 -4.18 6.01 -11.79
CA VAL A 60 -3.06 5.36 -11.08
C VAL A 60 -3.11 3.84 -11.21
N VAL A 61 -1.94 3.23 -11.06
CA VAL A 61 -1.76 1.81 -10.82
C VAL A 61 -0.74 1.62 -9.69
N ASN A 62 -0.98 0.64 -8.83
CA ASN A 62 -0.04 0.20 -7.83
C ASN A 62 0.46 -1.21 -8.19
N VAL A 63 1.77 -1.39 -8.24
CA VAL A 63 2.43 -2.61 -8.73
C VAL A 63 3.61 -2.94 -7.84
N GLY A 64 3.82 -4.23 -7.55
CA GLY A 64 4.94 -4.67 -6.72
C GLY A 64 5.64 -5.91 -7.30
N ASP A 65 6.63 -6.39 -6.57
CA ASP A 65 7.36 -7.63 -6.86
C ASP A 65 7.75 -8.24 -5.51
N TRP A 66 7.16 -9.39 -5.17
CA TRP A 66 7.38 -10.13 -3.92
C TRP A 66 7.89 -11.53 -4.26
N PRO A 67 9.21 -11.70 -4.44
CA PRO A 67 9.77 -12.99 -4.79
C PRO A 67 9.55 -14.01 -3.67
N GLU A 68 8.89 -15.10 -4.03
CA GLU A 68 8.60 -16.24 -3.17
C GLU A 68 8.81 -17.53 -3.97
N TRP A 69 9.20 -18.62 -3.32
CA TRP A 69 9.35 -19.91 -4.00
C TRP A 69 8.87 -21.06 -3.13
N GLU A 70 8.28 -22.06 -3.79
CA GLU A 70 7.86 -23.29 -3.16
C GLU A 70 9.09 -24.12 -2.74
N ILE A 71 9.12 -24.54 -1.48
CA ILE A 71 10.19 -25.37 -0.91
C ILE A 71 9.71 -26.77 -0.51
N GLY A 72 8.39 -27.00 -0.52
CA GLY A 72 7.81 -28.29 -0.21
C GLY A 72 6.29 -28.27 -0.12
N GLU A 73 5.74 -29.35 0.39
CA GLU A 73 4.31 -29.56 0.58
C GLU A 73 4.06 -30.14 1.97
N SER A 74 3.04 -29.66 2.66
CA SER A 74 2.62 -30.17 3.97
C SER A 74 1.87 -31.51 3.84
N PRO A 75 1.70 -32.28 4.93
CA PRO A 75 0.96 -33.54 4.89
C PRO A 75 -0.49 -33.44 4.42
N ASP A 76 -1.11 -32.27 4.56
CA ASP A 76 -2.47 -31.95 4.10
C ASP A 76 -2.51 -31.35 2.68
N GLY A 77 -1.40 -31.39 1.94
CA GLY A 77 -1.31 -31.00 0.54
C GLY A 77 -1.18 -29.49 0.27
N LYS A 78 -0.84 -28.70 1.30
CA LYS A 78 -0.64 -27.26 1.14
C LYS A 78 0.81 -26.96 0.80
N LYS A 79 1.01 -25.93 -0.02
CA LYS A 79 2.34 -25.49 -0.42
C LYS A 79 3.07 -24.84 0.76
N ILE A 80 4.31 -25.25 0.97
CA ILE A 80 5.25 -24.59 1.86
C ILE A 80 6.08 -23.64 1.00
N VAL A 81 6.03 -22.36 1.33
CA VAL A 81 6.64 -21.28 0.58
C VAL A 81 7.68 -20.59 1.45
N GLN A 82 8.80 -20.20 0.83
CA GLN A 82 9.80 -19.34 1.44
C GLN A 82 9.78 -17.97 0.77
N SER A 83 9.76 -16.91 1.57
CA SER A 83 9.88 -15.53 1.08
C SER A 83 11.34 -15.13 0.89
N VAL A 84 11.57 -14.03 0.18
CA VAL A 84 12.88 -13.40 0.07
C VAL A 84 13.50 -13.01 1.43
N TYR A 85 12.67 -12.74 2.44
CA TYR A 85 13.13 -12.42 3.80
C TYR A 85 13.52 -13.63 4.62
N GLY A 86 13.30 -14.85 4.12
CA GLY A 86 13.82 -16.11 4.66
C GLY A 86 12.82 -16.94 5.47
N GLN A 87 11.72 -16.34 5.95
CA GLN A 87 10.68 -17.07 6.66
C GLN A 87 9.95 -18.06 5.75
N THR A 88 9.50 -19.15 6.36
CA THR A 88 8.68 -20.16 5.67
C THR A 88 7.25 -20.11 6.18
N PHE A 89 6.29 -20.35 5.30
CA PHE A 89 4.88 -20.32 5.65
C PHE A 89 4.06 -21.28 4.79
N LEU A 90 2.91 -21.69 5.33
CA LEU A 90 1.87 -22.35 4.55
C LEU A 90 1.09 -21.30 3.77
N ALA A 91 1.10 -21.41 2.45
CA ALA A 91 0.25 -20.60 1.59
C ALA A 91 -1.15 -21.22 1.55
N GLY A 92 -2.08 -20.60 2.29
CA GLY A 92 -3.52 -20.87 2.16
C GLY A 92 -4.13 -20.10 0.99
N ALA A 93 -5.42 -20.34 0.73
CA ALA A 93 -6.15 -19.59 -0.30
C ALA A 93 -6.32 -18.10 0.07
N GLU A 94 -6.41 -17.80 1.38
CA GLU A 94 -6.71 -16.45 1.89
C GLU A 94 -5.81 -16.01 3.06
N SER A 95 -4.93 -16.89 3.55
CA SER A 95 -4.05 -16.60 4.69
C SER A 95 -2.67 -17.23 4.52
N LYS A 96 -1.66 -16.57 5.11
CA LYS A 96 -0.33 -17.13 5.31
C LYS A 96 -0.20 -17.55 6.78
N HIS A 97 0.33 -18.74 7.03
CA HIS A 97 0.64 -19.19 8.38
C HIS A 97 2.14 -19.44 8.48
N ILE A 98 2.83 -18.60 9.25
CA ILE A 98 4.28 -18.72 9.47
C ILE A 98 4.57 -20.06 10.13
N LEU A 99 5.50 -20.81 9.54
CA LEU A 99 5.99 -22.08 10.05
C LEU A 99 7.29 -21.88 10.81
N GLU A 100 8.26 -21.21 10.17
CA GLU A 100 9.56 -20.94 10.75
C GLU A 100 9.98 -19.50 10.44
N PRO A 101 10.40 -18.72 11.45
CA PRO A 101 11.01 -17.41 11.22
C PRO A 101 12.36 -17.56 10.50
N PRO A 102 12.91 -16.48 9.91
CA PRO A 102 14.15 -16.56 9.16
C PRO A 102 15.39 -16.72 10.04
N VAL A 103 15.26 -16.37 11.32
CA VAL A 103 16.31 -16.42 12.33
C VAL A 103 15.64 -16.48 13.71
N ASP A 104 16.32 -17.07 14.70
CA ASP A 104 15.95 -16.86 16.10
C ASP A 104 16.29 -15.41 16.51
N ILE A 105 15.44 -14.77 17.31
CA ILE A 105 15.68 -13.39 17.73
C ILE A 105 17.00 -13.25 18.50
N GLU A 106 17.38 -14.25 19.29
CA GLU A 106 18.65 -14.25 20.04
C GLU A 106 19.88 -14.32 19.11
N ASP A 107 19.70 -14.78 17.88
CA ASP A 107 20.71 -14.91 16.84
C ASP A 107 20.57 -13.85 15.73
N ALA A 108 19.87 -12.73 15.98
CA ALA A 108 19.59 -11.68 14.99
C ALA A 108 20.81 -11.24 14.15
N GLY A 109 22.01 -11.22 14.74
CA GLY A 109 23.26 -10.91 14.04
C GLY A 109 23.58 -11.84 12.86
N ALA A 110 23.07 -13.08 12.89
CA ALA A 110 23.21 -14.08 11.84
C ALA A 110 22.22 -13.88 10.67
N TYR A 111 21.20 -13.04 10.82
CA TYR A 111 20.26 -12.73 9.74
C TYR A 111 21.00 -12.18 8.53
N VAL A 112 20.70 -12.66 7.33
CA VAL A 112 21.37 -12.20 6.10
C VAL A 112 20.43 -11.29 5.33
N GLU A 113 20.99 -10.20 4.79
CA GLU A 113 20.22 -9.29 3.94
C GLU A 113 19.60 -10.05 2.75
N PRO A 114 18.31 -9.84 2.45
CA PRO A 114 17.66 -10.48 1.32
C PRO A 114 18.37 -10.20 -0.02
N ASP A 115 18.38 -11.19 -0.92
CA ASP A 115 19.06 -11.07 -2.22
C ASP A 115 18.25 -10.24 -3.21
N ILE A 116 18.67 -8.99 -3.42
CA ILE A 116 18.05 -8.06 -4.39
C ILE A 116 18.01 -8.60 -5.82
N SER A 117 18.89 -9.54 -6.19
CA SER A 117 18.89 -10.13 -7.52
C SER A 117 17.62 -10.93 -7.83
N ARG A 118 16.85 -11.32 -6.80
CA ARG A 118 15.56 -12.01 -6.91
C ARG A 118 14.45 -11.09 -7.43
N VAL A 119 14.53 -9.79 -7.15
CA VAL A 119 13.58 -8.78 -7.63
C VAL A 119 13.90 -8.42 -9.07
N LYS A 120 12.91 -8.43 -9.95
CA LYS A 120 13.10 -8.12 -11.37
C LYS A 120 12.44 -6.80 -11.77
N GLY A 121 11.31 -6.44 -11.16
CA GLY A 121 10.54 -5.24 -11.53
C GLY A 121 10.05 -5.28 -12.99
N THR A 122 9.87 -6.47 -13.56
CA THR A 122 9.45 -6.68 -14.96
C THR A 122 8.05 -6.15 -15.21
N LEU A 123 7.15 -6.34 -14.24
CA LEU A 123 5.78 -5.86 -14.36
C LEU A 123 5.74 -4.32 -14.37
N ILE A 124 6.50 -3.67 -13.49
CA ILE A 124 6.65 -2.21 -13.46
C ILE A 124 7.19 -1.69 -14.80
N GLU A 125 8.24 -2.31 -15.33
CA GLU A 125 8.80 -1.96 -16.64
C GLU A 125 7.78 -2.09 -17.77
N ARG A 126 6.91 -3.11 -17.70
CA ARG A 126 5.85 -3.33 -18.67
C ARG A 126 4.80 -2.22 -18.61
N TYR A 127 4.29 -1.88 -17.42
CA TYR A 127 3.38 -0.75 -17.24
C TYR A 127 3.98 0.56 -17.75
N ALA A 128 5.25 0.83 -17.45
CA ALA A 128 5.92 2.06 -17.87
C ALA A 128 6.05 2.17 -19.40
N LYS A 129 6.17 1.04 -20.11
CA LYS A 129 6.30 1.02 -21.59
C LYS A 129 4.98 0.96 -22.33
N GLU A 130 3.98 0.27 -21.78
CA GLU A 130 2.75 -0.12 -22.50
C GLU A 130 1.51 0.67 -22.06
N THR A 131 1.61 1.51 -21.02
CA THR A 131 0.47 2.24 -20.44
C THR A 131 0.79 3.71 -20.16
N ASP A 132 -0.25 4.51 -19.92
CA ASP A 132 -0.17 5.92 -19.55
C ASP A 132 -0.52 6.18 -18.07
N PHE A 133 -0.75 5.13 -17.27
CA PHE A 133 -1.03 5.24 -15.84
C PHE A 133 0.15 5.87 -15.08
N PHE A 134 -0.17 6.55 -13.98
CA PHE A 134 0.82 6.93 -12.99
C PHE A 134 1.14 5.73 -12.10
N ILE A 135 2.41 5.33 -12.05
CA ILE A 135 2.83 4.06 -11.44
C ILE A 135 3.36 4.30 -10.03
N PHE A 136 2.61 3.86 -9.04
CA PHE A 136 3.11 3.62 -7.69
C PHE A 136 3.77 2.24 -7.66
N ALA A 137 5.05 2.17 -7.33
CA ALA A 137 5.73 0.91 -7.09
C ALA A 137 5.75 0.62 -5.59
N GLN A 138 5.19 -0.52 -5.20
CA GLN A 138 5.03 -0.92 -3.81
C GLN A 138 6.30 -1.57 -3.26
N ILE A 139 6.77 -1.05 -2.14
CA ILE A 139 7.81 -1.65 -1.29
C ILE A 139 7.23 -1.86 0.12
N GLY A 140 7.88 -2.67 0.93
CA GLY A 140 7.52 -2.85 2.33
C GLY A 140 8.21 -1.83 3.25
N GLY A 141 7.70 -1.68 4.46
CA GLY A 141 8.29 -0.83 5.50
C GLY A 141 8.83 -1.62 6.71
N PRO A 142 9.33 -0.89 7.72
CA PRO A 142 9.94 -1.45 8.94
C PRO A 142 8.96 -2.21 9.84
N ILE A 143 7.64 -2.17 9.61
CA ILE A 143 6.67 -2.86 10.46
C ILE A 143 6.18 -4.15 9.81
N SER A 144 5.41 -4.07 8.73
CA SER A 144 4.80 -5.20 8.05
C SER A 144 5.83 -6.22 7.59
N MET A 145 6.99 -5.79 7.07
CA MET A 145 7.98 -6.76 6.59
C MET A 145 8.59 -7.58 7.73
N LEU A 146 8.70 -7.00 8.93
CA LEU A 146 9.17 -7.72 10.11
C LEU A 146 8.05 -8.52 10.76
N ASN A 147 6.84 -7.96 10.83
CA ASN A 147 5.65 -8.65 11.29
C ASN A 147 5.31 -9.88 10.42
N GLU A 148 5.69 -9.88 9.14
CA GLU A 148 5.53 -11.04 8.26
C GLU A 148 6.67 -12.05 8.38
N MET A 149 7.77 -11.73 9.08
CA MET A 149 8.89 -12.64 9.35
C MET A 149 8.71 -13.46 10.62
N PHE A 150 7.90 -12.97 11.57
CA PHE A 150 7.65 -13.60 12.87
C PHE A 150 6.14 -13.67 13.14
N PRO A 151 5.64 -14.58 14.00
CA PRO A 151 4.28 -14.47 14.50
C PRO A 151 4.02 -13.06 15.08
N MET A 152 2.84 -12.48 14.83
CA MET A 152 2.56 -11.08 15.18
C MET A 152 2.75 -10.79 16.67
N GLU A 153 2.31 -11.71 17.53
CA GLU A 153 2.48 -11.59 18.98
C GLU A 153 3.96 -11.56 19.37
N ASP A 154 4.77 -12.43 18.76
CA ASP A 154 6.20 -12.51 19.01
C ASP A 154 6.91 -11.24 18.51
N TYR A 155 6.59 -10.78 17.30
CA TYR A 155 7.11 -9.52 16.76
C TYR A 155 6.86 -8.34 17.72
N MET A 156 5.63 -8.20 18.22
CA MET A 156 5.28 -7.14 19.16
C MET A 156 6.07 -7.25 20.47
N VAL A 157 6.28 -8.46 20.99
CA VAL A 157 7.11 -8.69 22.19
C VAL A 157 8.58 -8.38 21.90
N TYR A 158 9.13 -8.79 20.75
CA TYR A 158 10.51 -8.53 20.38
C TYR A 158 10.79 -7.03 20.20
N CYS A 159 9.86 -6.27 19.63
CA CYS A 159 10.00 -4.81 19.57
C CYS A 159 10.14 -4.17 20.97
N LEU A 160 9.55 -4.77 22.00
CA LEU A 160 9.58 -4.28 23.39
C LEU A 160 10.76 -4.81 24.21
N MET A 161 11.18 -6.05 23.96
CA MET A 161 12.13 -6.78 24.82
C MET A 161 13.49 -7.05 24.16
N ASN A 162 13.55 -7.01 22.83
CA ASN A 162 14.71 -7.35 22.00
C ASN A 162 14.97 -6.24 20.97
N THR A 163 14.89 -4.99 21.42
CA THR A 163 14.92 -3.79 20.58
C THR A 163 16.19 -3.72 19.71
N GLU A 164 17.35 -4.07 20.26
CA GLU A 164 18.62 -4.07 19.51
C GLU A 164 18.65 -5.17 18.44
N GLU A 165 18.23 -6.38 18.78
CA GLU A 165 18.15 -7.50 17.86
C GLU A 165 17.17 -7.21 16.71
N MET A 166 15.99 -6.66 17.04
CA MET A 166 15.03 -6.20 16.04
C MET A 166 15.63 -5.12 15.16
N TYR A 167 16.33 -4.13 15.71
CA TYR A 167 17.00 -3.08 14.95
C TYR A 167 18.01 -3.65 13.94
N GLN A 168 18.80 -4.65 14.33
CA GLN A 168 19.77 -5.31 13.44
C GLN A 168 19.11 -6.01 12.25
N ILE A 169 17.96 -6.65 12.48
CA ILE A 169 17.17 -7.28 11.42
C ILE A 169 16.56 -6.19 10.52
N SER A 170 15.93 -5.18 11.12
CA SER A 170 15.34 -4.02 10.43
C SER A 170 16.34 -3.36 9.51
N GLU A 171 17.59 -3.13 9.94
CA GLU A 171 18.60 -2.50 9.09
C GLU A 171 18.83 -3.25 7.78
N LYS A 172 18.84 -4.58 7.82
CA LYS A 172 19.05 -5.42 6.63
C LYS A 172 17.80 -5.43 5.75
N VAL A 173 16.62 -5.57 6.33
CA VAL A 173 15.34 -5.52 5.58
C VAL A 173 15.15 -4.17 4.90
N ILE A 174 15.40 -3.07 5.61
CA ILE A 174 15.25 -1.71 5.08
C ILE A 174 16.32 -1.39 4.03
N SER A 175 17.55 -1.85 4.21
CA SER A 175 18.58 -1.76 3.17
C SER A 175 18.14 -2.44 1.88
N TYR A 176 17.52 -3.62 1.97
CA TYR A 176 16.95 -4.32 0.83
C TYR A 176 15.78 -3.57 0.19
N GLU A 177 14.80 -3.08 0.96
CA GLU A 177 13.65 -2.33 0.44
C GLU A 177 14.07 -1.01 -0.24
N ILE A 178 15.09 -0.33 0.27
CA ILE A 178 15.69 0.84 -0.40
C ILE A 178 16.30 0.45 -1.76
N LYS A 179 17.02 -0.68 -1.84
CA LYS A 179 17.57 -1.18 -3.12
C LYS A 179 16.46 -1.53 -4.10
N LYS A 180 15.38 -2.13 -3.62
CA LYS A 180 14.18 -2.46 -4.39
C LYS A 180 13.48 -1.21 -4.93
N ALA A 181 13.32 -0.17 -4.10
CA ALA A 181 12.78 1.12 -4.53
C ALA A 181 13.62 1.74 -5.67
N LYS A 182 14.95 1.79 -5.51
CA LYS A 182 15.88 2.29 -6.53
C LYS A 182 15.78 1.48 -7.84
N LEU A 183 15.64 0.15 -7.74
CA LEU A 183 15.40 -0.72 -8.89
C LEU A 183 14.09 -0.38 -9.60
N PHE A 184 12.98 -0.24 -8.88
CA PHE A 184 11.68 0.10 -9.45
C PHE A 184 11.65 1.48 -10.13
N ILE A 185 12.32 2.46 -9.52
CA ILE A 185 12.51 3.80 -10.13
C ILE A 185 13.24 3.68 -11.48
N ASN A 186 14.29 2.85 -11.57
CA ASN A 186 14.99 2.60 -12.83
C ASN A 186 14.12 1.87 -13.87
N LYS A 187 13.12 1.10 -13.41
CA LYS A 187 12.15 0.41 -14.26
C LYS A 187 10.98 1.29 -14.69
N GLY A 188 10.90 2.53 -14.22
CA GLY A 188 9.92 3.51 -14.68
C GLY A 188 8.78 3.79 -13.70
N ALA A 189 8.93 3.43 -12.42
CA ALA A 189 8.01 3.90 -11.38
C ALA A 189 8.00 5.44 -11.31
N ASP A 190 6.80 6.01 -11.16
CA ASP A 190 6.61 7.45 -11.01
C ASP A 190 6.64 7.89 -9.54
N ALA A 191 6.22 6.99 -8.62
CA ALA A 191 6.26 7.16 -7.17
C ALA A 191 6.51 5.83 -6.46
N ILE A 192 6.84 5.89 -5.18
CA ILE A 192 6.97 4.74 -4.28
C ILE A 192 5.80 4.73 -3.30
N LEU A 193 5.19 3.57 -3.08
CA LEU A 193 4.25 3.32 -2.00
C LEU A 193 4.92 2.38 -0.98
N ILE A 194 5.19 2.86 0.22
CA ILE A 194 5.62 2.02 1.34
C ILE A 194 4.36 1.46 1.98
N ALA A 195 4.08 0.18 1.74
CA ALA A 195 2.98 -0.53 2.38
C ALA A 195 3.45 -1.09 3.73
N ASP A 196 2.90 -0.54 4.81
CA ASP A 196 3.36 -0.81 6.16
C ASP A 196 2.24 -0.62 7.19
N ASP A 197 1.34 -1.61 7.26
CA ASP A 197 0.23 -1.64 8.20
C ASP A 197 0.72 -1.63 9.65
N MET A 198 0.35 -0.57 10.37
CA MET A 198 0.82 -0.31 11.74
C MET A 198 -0.29 -0.16 12.78
N ALA A 199 -1.56 -0.29 12.36
CA ALA A 199 -2.69 0.00 13.23
C ALA A 199 -3.85 -1.00 13.11
N PHE A 200 -4.53 -1.16 14.24
CA PHE A 200 -5.89 -1.68 14.32
C PHE A 200 -6.89 -0.53 14.15
N ASN A 201 -8.18 -0.84 14.11
CA ASN A 201 -9.24 0.18 14.11
C ASN A 201 -9.24 1.07 15.38
N THR A 202 -8.60 0.62 16.46
CA THR A 202 -8.54 1.33 17.75
C THR A 202 -7.26 2.12 17.98
N GLY A 203 -6.25 1.98 17.11
CA GLY A 203 -4.97 2.68 17.22
C GLY A 203 -3.80 1.84 16.71
N VAL A 204 -2.59 2.41 16.79
CA VAL A 204 -1.35 1.71 16.46
C VAL A 204 -1.12 0.51 17.38
N PHE A 205 -0.59 -0.59 16.84
CA PHE A 205 -0.34 -1.79 17.63
C PHE A 205 1.01 -1.77 18.36
N LEU A 206 1.99 -0.98 17.87
CA LEU A 206 3.20 -0.66 18.64
C LEU A 206 3.00 0.66 19.39
N PRO A 207 3.42 0.75 20.68
CA PRO A 207 3.39 2.02 21.39
C PRO A 207 4.22 3.10 20.67
N PRO A 208 3.78 4.38 20.64
CA PRO A 208 4.51 5.44 19.94
C PRO A 208 5.98 5.57 20.31
N TYR A 209 6.34 5.40 21.59
CA TYR A 209 7.74 5.46 22.03
C TYR A 209 8.62 4.34 21.45
N ILE A 210 8.04 3.17 21.14
CA ILE A 210 8.75 2.09 20.45
C ILE A 210 8.90 2.42 18.96
N MET A 211 7.91 3.08 18.37
CA MET A 211 7.98 3.52 16.98
C MET A 211 9.03 4.62 16.78
N GLU A 212 9.22 5.51 17.76
CA GLU A 212 10.29 6.51 17.77
C GLU A 212 11.69 5.89 17.67
N GLU A 213 11.90 4.73 18.31
CA GLU A 213 13.18 4.02 18.30
C GLU A 213 13.33 3.11 17.08
N ASN A 214 12.29 2.37 16.72
CA ASN A 214 12.39 1.21 15.81
C ASN A 214 11.68 1.38 14.46
N VAL A 215 10.97 2.49 14.23
CA VAL A 215 10.15 2.67 13.02
C VAL A 215 10.48 3.98 12.32
N TYR A 216 10.25 5.12 12.96
CA TYR A 216 10.41 6.43 12.33
C TYR A 216 11.82 6.73 11.82
N PRO A 217 12.92 6.30 12.50
CA PRO A 217 14.26 6.43 11.94
C PRO A 217 14.43 5.71 10.61
N PHE A 218 13.78 4.55 10.44
CA PHE A 218 13.83 3.81 9.19
C PHE A 218 13.00 4.46 8.08
N TYR A 219 11.79 4.98 8.37
CA TYR A 219 11.06 5.76 7.37
C TYR A 219 11.85 6.97 6.90
N LYS A 220 12.43 7.74 7.83
CA LYS A 220 13.28 8.90 7.50
C LYS A 220 14.45 8.48 6.61
N LYS A 221 15.13 7.38 6.95
CA LYS A 221 16.23 6.80 6.15
C LYS A 221 15.76 6.39 4.76
N MET A 222 14.63 5.68 4.64
CA MET A 222 14.06 5.24 3.37
C MET A 222 13.72 6.43 2.48
N ILE A 223 12.96 7.40 2.99
CA ILE A 223 12.53 8.58 2.24
C ILE A 223 13.75 9.39 1.79
N GLN A 224 14.70 9.63 2.69
CA GLN A 224 15.94 10.36 2.37
C GLN A 224 16.74 9.66 1.26
N GLU A 225 16.96 8.35 1.37
CA GLU A 225 17.74 7.57 0.40
C GLU A 225 17.05 7.45 -0.95
N ILE A 226 15.71 7.32 -0.96
CA ILE A 226 14.91 7.26 -2.18
C ILE A 226 14.97 8.60 -2.89
N LYS A 227 14.65 9.71 -2.20
CA LYS A 227 14.64 11.06 -2.78
C LYS A 227 16.03 11.55 -3.18
N ALA A 228 17.08 11.17 -2.45
CA ALA A 228 18.46 11.46 -2.82
C ALA A 228 18.89 10.72 -4.09
N TYR A 229 18.35 9.51 -4.33
CA TYR A 229 18.60 8.77 -5.56
C TYR A 229 17.85 9.38 -6.74
N LYS A 230 16.56 9.66 -6.56
CA LYS A 230 15.73 10.40 -7.52
C LYS A 230 14.57 11.05 -6.76
N ASP A 231 14.33 12.32 -7.01
CA ASP A 231 13.23 13.07 -6.40
C ASP A 231 11.87 12.62 -6.97
N VAL A 232 11.37 11.50 -6.46
CA VAL A 232 10.04 10.95 -6.72
C VAL A 232 9.18 11.05 -5.46
N PRO A 233 7.85 11.11 -5.59
CA PRO A 233 6.95 11.06 -4.44
C PRO A 233 7.06 9.72 -3.69
N VAL A 234 6.97 9.77 -2.37
CA VAL A 234 6.94 8.60 -1.47
C VAL A 234 5.69 8.68 -0.60
N PHE A 235 4.83 7.67 -0.72
CA PHE A 235 3.60 7.54 0.02
C PHE A 235 3.71 6.44 1.08
N LEU A 236 2.97 6.59 2.17
CA LEU A 236 2.72 5.53 3.14
C LEU A 236 1.32 4.93 2.88
N HIS A 237 1.21 3.61 2.91
CA HIS A 237 -0.06 2.92 3.08
C HIS A 237 -0.06 2.25 4.45
N SER A 238 -1.12 2.49 5.23
CA SER A 238 -1.46 1.70 6.41
C SER A 238 -2.96 1.82 6.66
N ASP A 239 -3.61 0.69 6.88
CA ASP A 239 -4.97 0.67 7.39
C ASP A 239 -5.04 1.03 8.88
N GLY A 240 -6.26 1.13 9.40
CA GLY A 240 -6.54 1.36 10.82
C GLY A 240 -6.48 2.82 11.25
N ASN A 241 -6.44 3.03 12.57
CA ASN A 241 -6.47 4.34 13.19
C ASN A 241 -5.06 4.88 13.43
N LEU A 242 -4.67 5.84 12.61
CA LEU A 242 -3.34 6.47 12.66
C LEU A 242 -3.35 7.82 13.38
N ASN A 243 -4.48 8.29 13.91
CA ASN A 243 -4.61 9.64 14.49
C ASN A 243 -3.52 9.97 15.53
N SER A 244 -3.11 8.97 16.32
CA SER A 244 -2.08 9.14 17.35
C SER A 244 -0.66 9.34 16.82
N VAL A 245 -0.40 9.03 15.55
CA VAL A 245 0.93 9.05 14.93
C VAL A 245 1.01 9.91 13.66
N MET A 246 -0.09 10.56 13.27
CA MET A 246 -0.13 11.39 12.05
C MET A 246 0.95 12.48 12.04
N ASP A 247 1.19 13.15 13.17
CA ASP A 247 2.24 14.18 13.27
C ASP A 247 3.62 13.61 12.90
N GLU A 248 3.95 12.42 13.42
CA GLU A 248 5.22 11.75 13.14
C GLU A 248 5.32 11.22 11.71
N ILE A 249 4.21 10.73 11.14
CA ILE A 249 4.16 10.37 9.71
C ILE A 249 4.53 11.59 8.87
N VAL A 250 3.92 12.75 9.13
CA VAL A 250 4.22 13.97 8.38
C VAL A 250 5.67 14.44 8.64
N ASN A 251 6.19 14.27 9.85
CA ASN A 251 7.58 14.60 10.20
C ASN A 251 8.62 13.65 9.58
N CYS A 252 8.23 12.43 9.19
CA CYS A 252 9.09 11.53 8.43
C CYS A 252 9.35 12.02 6.99
N GLY A 253 8.47 12.89 6.46
CA GLY A 253 8.63 13.51 5.14
C GLY A 253 7.97 12.74 3.99
N PHE A 254 6.93 11.96 4.28
CA PHE A 254 6.07 11.40 3.24
C PHE A 254 5.39 12.51 2.43
N ASP A 255 5.21 12.30 1.13
CA ASP A 255 4.46 13.21 0.26
C ASP A 255 2.95 12.92 0.25
N GLY A 256 2.56 11.75 0.75
CA GLY A 256 1.16 11.37 0.83
C GLY A 256 0.93 10.12 1.67
N ILE A 257 -0.35 9.87 1.93
CA ILE A 257 -0.81 8.75 2.75
C ILE A 257 -2.03 8.11 2.08
N GLN A 258 -2.08 6.79 2.08
CA GLN A 258 -3.17 6.00 1.55
C GLN A 258 -3.81 5.12 2.63
N SER A 259 -5.11 4.91 2.41
CA SER A 259 -6.14 4.24 3.21
C SER A 259 -7.09 5.26 3.81
N LEU A 260 -6.70 5.87 4.94
CA LEU A 260 -7.52 6.84 5.67
C LEU A 260 -8.89 6.27 6.04
N GLN A 261 -8.91 5.02 6.53
CA GLN A 261 -10.11 4.22 6.82
C GLN A 261 -11.16 4.94 7.71
N PRO A 262 -12.33 5.34 7.17
CA PRO A 262 -13.38 6.01 7.93
C PRO A 262 -13.87 5.20 9.12
N SER A 263 -14.05 3.88 8.95
CA SER A 263 -14.55 2.99 10.01
C SER A 263 -13.58 2.82 11.19
N ALA A 264 -12.30 3.17 11.01
CA ALA A 264 -11.30 3.26 12.07
C ALA A 264 -11.26 4.65 12.74
N GLY A 265 -12.10 5.59 12.32
CA GLY A 265 -12.12 6.96 12.84
C GLY A 265 -11.14 7.91 12.14
N MET A 266 -10.71 7.60 10.91
CA MET A 266 -9.92 8.51 10.08
C MET A 266 -10.87 9.46 9.32
N ASP A 267 -11.23 10.58 9.95
CA ASP A 267 -12.12 11.58 9.34
C ASP A 267 -11.38 12.41 8.30
N ILE A 268 -11.86 12.38 7.05
CA ILE A 268 -11.20 13.05 5.92
C ILE A 268 -11.19 14.58 6.06
N GLN A 269 -12.20 15.18 6.69
CA GLN A 269 -12.27 16.62 6.89
C GLN A 269 -11.22 17.05 7.91
N GLU A 270 -11.17 16.41 9.07
CA GLU A 270 -10.19 16.72 10.11
C GLU A 270 -8.75 16.53 9.61
N ILE A 271 -8.51 15.47 8.83
CA ILE A 271 -7.19 15.16 8.27
C ILE A 271 -6.81 16.19 7.21
N LYS A 272 -7.74 16.58 6.33
CA LYS A 272 -7.50 17.63 5.33
C LYS A 272 -7.19 18.97 5.99
N GLU A 273 -7.93 19.34 7.03
CA GLU A 273 -7.72 20.59 7.78
C GLU A 273 -6.34 20.64 8.47
N LYS A 274 -5.87 19.52 9.03
CA LYS A 274 -4.61 19.46 9.80
C LYS A 274 -3.37 19.20 8.95
N TYR A 275 -3.49 18.37 7.90
CA TYR A 275 -2.33 17.81 7.18
C TYR A 275 -2.41 17.95 5.66
N GLY A 276 -3.54 18.42 5.12
CA GLY A 276 -3.81 18.45 3.68
C GLY A 276 -2.99 19.46 2.86
N ASP A 277 -2.18 20.28 3.52
CA ASP A 277 -1.18 21.18 2.91
C ASP A 277 0.21 20.56 2.83
N ARG A 278 0.44 19.45 3.55
CA ARG A 278 1.72 18.72 3.61
C ARG A 278 1.65 17.33 3.02
N LEU A 279 0.47 16.69 3.04
CA LEU A 279 0.25 15.36 2.52
C LEU A 279 -0.80 15.37 1.40
N CYS A 280 -0.50 14.66 0.32
CA CYS A 280 -1.51 14.22 -0.62
C CYS A 280 -2.29 13.05 -0.02
N LEU A 281 -3.60 13.22 0.15
CA LEU A 281 -4.49 12.22 0.72
C LEU A 281 -4.99 11.27 -0.37
N TRP A 282 -4.86 9.96 -0.18
CA TRP A 282 -5.34 8.96 -1.14
C TRP A 282 -6.37 8.02 -0.47
N GLY A 283 -7.62 8.12 -0.90
CA GLY A 283 -8.75 7.46 -0.23
C GLY A 283 -10.07 8.20 -0.48
N ASN A 284 -11.04 8.12 0.42
CA ASN A 284 -11.12 7.17 1.52
C ASN A 284 -12.52 6.56 1.62
N ILE A 285 -13.16 6.32 0.48
CA ILE A 285 -14.55 5.86 0.45
C ILE A 285 -14.69 4.54 1.23
N ASP A 286 -15.63 4.52 2.16
CA ASP A 286 -15.80 3.46 3.15
C ASP A 286 -16.16 2.11 2.53
N LEU A 287 -15.44 1.07 2.94
CA LEU A 287 -15.69 -0.30 2.53
C LEU A 287 -16.59 -1.07 3.49
N ASP A 288 -16.70 -0.70 4.76
CA ASP A 288 -17.44 -1.48 5.74
C ASP A 288 -18.96 -1.39 5.52
N TYR A 289 -19.44 -0.23 5.07
CA TYR A 289 -20.84 0.02 4.77
C TYR A 289 -21.07 0.58 3.37
N ILE A 290 -20.48 1.73 3.04
CA ILE A 290 -20.88 2.50 1.84
C ILE A 290 -20.73 1.68 0.56
N MET A 291 -19.54 1.13 0.30
CA MET A 291 -19.30 0.38 -0.92
C MET A 291 -19.98 -1.00 -0.93
N CYS A 292 -20.04 -1.69 0.22
CA CYS A 292 -20.55 -3.07 0.28
C CYS A 292 -22.07 -3.18 0.41
N PHE A 293 -22.72 -2.23 1.08
CA PHE A 293 -24.13 -2.33 1.47
C PHE A 293 -24.96 -1.08 1.15
N GLY A 294 -24.32 0.05 0.86
CA GLY A 294 -24.99 1.27 0.46
C GLY A 294 -25.68 1.15 -0.90
N SER A 295 -26.71 1.96 -1.11
CA SER A 295 -27.31 2.17 -2.42
C SER A 295 -26.41 3.00 -3.33
N ARG A 296 -26.63 2.93 -4.64
CA ARG A 296 -25.92 3.78 -5.63
C ARG A 296 -25.97 5.27 -5.27
N GLU A 297 -27.09 5.75 -4.75
CA GLU A 297 -27.24 7.17 -4.37
C GLU A 297 -26.45 7.52 -3.11
N GLU A 298 -26.38 6.62 -2.13
CA GLU A 298 -25.53 6.79 -0.94
C GLU A 298 -24.05 6.81 -1.31
N VAL A 299 -23.61 5.91 -2.20
CA VAL A 299 -22.24 5.91 -2.73
C VAL A 299 -21.92 7.23 -3.43
N LYS A 300 -22.80 7.70 -4.33
CA LYS A 300 -22.59 8.98 -5.04
C LYS A 300 -22.57 10.15 -4.06
N ALA A 301 -23.45 10.17 -3.07
CA ALA A 301 -23.48 11.22 -2.07
C ALA A 301 -22.19 11.27 -1.25
N ASP A 302 -21.66 10.12 -0.82
CA ASP A 302 -20.42 10.06 -0.05
C ASP A 302 -19.19 10.42 -0.89
N VAL A 303 -19.14 9.99 -2.15
CA VAL A 303 -18.09 10.38 -3.10
C VAL A 303 -18.10 11.89 -3.34
N ARG A 304 -19.28 12.48 -3.61
CA ARG A 304 -19.41 13.93 -3.79
C ARG A 304 -18.96 14.68 -2.55
N ARG A 305 -19.44 14.29 -1.37
CA ARG A 305 -19.04 14.89 -0.08
C ARG A 305 -17.52 14.83 0.10
N THR A 306 -16.91 13.69 -0.17
CA THR A 306 -15.46 13.48 -0.02
C THR A 306 -14.67 14.35 -1.00
N ILE A 307 -15.09 14.43 -2.26
CA ILE A 307 -14.48 15.30 -3.27
C ILE A 307 -14.60 16.78 -2.88
N ASP A 308 -15.77 17.22 -2.42
CA ASP A 308 -16.02 18.62 -2.03
C ASP A 308 -15.17 19.03 -0.82
N ILE A 309 -14.84 18.09 0.07
CA ILE A 309 -13.97 18.32 1.23
C ILE A 309 -12.49 18.27 0.85
N ALA A 310 -12.05 17.18 0.22
CA ALA A 310 -10.63 16.87 0.06
C ALA A 310 -10.03 17.36 -1.26
N GLY A 311 -10.86 17.51 -2.30
CA GLY A 311 -10.45 17.88 -3.66
C GLY A 311 -9.97 19.34 -3.84
N PRO A 312 -10.61 20.36 -3.23
CA PRO A 312 -10.20 21.75 -3.43
C PRO A 312 -8.72 22.00 -3.10
N GLY A 313 -8.03 22.71 -3.99
CA GLY A 313 -6.60 23.00 -3.85
C GLY A 313 -5.65 21.85 -4.21
N GLY A 314 -6.17 20.73 -4.73
CA GLY A 314 -5.37 19.53 -4.99
C GLY A 314 -5.04 18.77 -3.70
N GLY A 315 -3.98 17.96 -3.71
CA GLY A 315 -3.59 17.14 -2.56
C GLY A 315 -4.55 15.98 -2.26
N PHE A 316 -5.29 15.50 -3.27
CA PHE A 316 -6.24 14.40 -3.09
C PHE A 316 -6.30 13.49 -4.32
N ILE A 317 -6.30 12.18 -4.06
CA ILE A 317 -6.52 11.10 -5.02
C ILE A 317 -7.68 10.26 -4.51
N LEU A 318 -8.75 10.12 -5.29
CA LEU A 318 -9.92 9.36 -4.88
C LEU A 318 -9.68 7.85 -5.02
N SER A 319 -9.96 7.11 -3.95
CA SER A 319 -10.07 5.65 -3.96
C SER A 319 -11.01 5.16 -2.87
N THR A 320 -11.29 3.86 -2.85
CA THR A 320 -11.77 3.24 -1.62
C THR A 320 -10.71 3.38 -0.52
N CYS A 321 -11.11 3.24 0.75
CA CYS A 321 -10.17 3.29 1.85
C CYS A 321 -9.23 2.07 1.89
N ASN A 322 -9.38 1.07 1.01
CA ASN A 322 -8.47 -0.06 0.92
C ASN A 322 -8.49 -0.64 -0.51
N THR A 323 -8.65 -1.96 -0.65
CA THR A 323 -8.72 -2.66 -1.93
C THR A 323 -10.17 -2.89 -2.36
N MET A 324 -10.42 -2.97 -3.67
CA MET A 324 -11.72 -3.40 -4.19
C MET A 324 -11.88 -4.91 -4.02
N VAL A 325 -12.71 -5.30 -3.06
CA VAL A 325 -12.98 -6.69 -2.66
C VAL A 325 -14.26 -7.24 -3.29
N ASP A 326 -14.36 -8.57 -3.39
CA ASP A 326 -15.42 -9.29 -4.10
C ASP A 326 -16.84 -9.14 -3.53
N ILE A 327 -16.96 -8.69 -2.28
CA ILE A 327 -18.26 -8.36 -1.67
C ILE A 327 -18.86 -7.04 -2.22
N ILE A 328 -18.07 -6.16 -2.84
CA ILE A 328 -18.58 -4.89 -3.38
C ILE A 328 -19.44 -5.16 -4.62
N PRO A 329 -20.71 -4.71 -4.65
CA PRO A 329 -21.54 -4.83 -5.84
C PRO A 329 -20.95 -4.02 -7.02
N PRO A 330 -20.88 -4.58 -8.25
CA PRO A 330 -20.37 -3.89 -9.42
C PRO A 330 -21.03 -2.51 -9.66
N GLU A 331 -22.33 -2.39 -9.39
CA GLU A 331 -23.07 -1.15 -9.51
C GLU A 331 -22.60 -0.06 -8.56
N ASN A 332 -22.06 -0.40 -7.38
CA ASN A 332 -21.51 0.57 -6.44
C ASN A 332 -20.14 1.06 -6.90
N ILE A 333 -19.32 0.19 -7.49
CA ILE A 333 -18.06 0.58 -8.15
C ILE A 333 -18.34 1.56 -9.30
N PHE A 334 -19.31 1.24 -10.16
CA PHE A 334 -19.70 2.17 -11.23
C PHE A 334 -20.25 3.49 -10.67
N ALA A 335 -21.08 3.45 -9.62
CA ALA A 335 -21.61 4.66 -9.00
C ALA A 335 -20.50 5.59 -8.48
N MET A 336 -19.49 5.02 -7.82
CA MET A 336 -18.31 5.75 -7.35
C MET A 336 -17.54 6.38 -8.52
N MET A 337 -17.24 5.58 -9.55
CA MET A 337 -16.43 6.04 -10.69
C MET A 337 -17.14 7.07 -11.55
N GLU A 338 -18.47 6.93 -11.74
CA GLU A 338 -19.34 7.90 -12.43
C GLU A 338 -19.35 9.25 -11.72
N GLU A 339 -19.49 9.26 -10.40
CA GLU A 339 -19.54 10.51 -9.63
C GLU A 339 -18.20 11.23 -9.61
N ALA A 340 -17.10 10.47 -9.62
CA ALA A 340 -15.74 11.00 -9.70
C ALA A 340 -15.38 11.65 -11.05
N GLU A 341 -16.22 11.54 -12.08
CA GLU A 341 -16.04 12.26 -13.36
C GLU A 341 -16.67 13.66 -13.38
N LYS A 342 -17.48 13.99 -12.37
CA LYS A 342 -18.22 15.26 -12.28
C LYS A 342 -17.53 16.22 -11.34
#